data_AF-A0A9P0VP65-F1
#
_entry.id   AF-A0A9P0VP65-F1
#
_cell.length_a   1.000
_cell.length_b   1.000
_cell.length_c   1.000
_cell.angle_alpha   90.00
_cell.angle_beta   90.00
_cell.angle_gamma   90.00
#
_symmetry.space_group_name_H-M   'P 1'
#
loop_
_entity.id
_entity.type
_entity.pdbx_description
1 polymer ?
#
loop_
_entity_poly.entity_id
_entity_poly.type
_entity_poly.pdbx_seq_one_letter_code
_entity_poly.pdbx_strand_id
1 'polypeptide(L)' 'MQYLTEENVELLDHPPYSPDRSPNDFFTFPKIKNGLRGQRFQSPEEAVDAFKNAVLDLPEN' A
#
# COMPACT_ATOMS: atom_id res chain seq x y z
N MET A 1 -4.29 -4.66 -20.51
CA MET A 1 -5.63 -4.11 -20.79
C MET A 1 -6.67 -5.20 -20.87
N GLN A 2 -6.45 -6.26 -21.66
CA GLN A 2 -7.46 -7.32 -21.87
C GLN A 2 -8.05 -7.88 -20.57
N TYR A 3 -7.22 -8.28 -19.61
CA TYR A 3 -7.67 -8.71 -18.28
C TYR A 3 -8.51 -7.66 -17.53
N LEU A 4 -8.07 -6.39 -17.50
CA LEU A 4 -8.82 -5.33 -16.80
C LEU A 4 -10.16 -5.02 -17.47
N THR A 5 -10.20 -5.10 -18.80
CA THR A 5 -11.44 -4.96 -19.58
C THR A 5 -12.38 -6.14 -19.34
N GLU A 6 -11.85 -7.36 -19.25
CA GLU A 6 -12.63 -8.57 -18.91
C GLU A 6 -13.21 -8.49 -17.49
N GLU A 7 -12.45 -7.97 -16.53
CA GLU A 7 -12.89 -7.75 -15.15
C GLU A 7 -13.71 -6.45 -14.95
N ASN A 8 -14.01 -5.73 -16.03
CA ASN A 8 -14.75 -4.46 -16.03
C ASN A 8 -14.17 -3.40 -15.06
N VAL A 9 -12.84 -3.35 -14.97
CA VAL A 9 -12.10 -2.38 -14.17
C VAL A 9 -11.80 -1.14 -15.02
N GLU A 10 -12.34 0.00 -14.61
CA GLU A 10 -12.03 1.30 -15.22
C GLU A 10 -10.64 1.77 -14.80
N LEU A 11 -9.83 2.23 -15.77
CA LEU A 11 -8.53 2.81 -15.52
C LEU A 11 -8.63 4.33 -15.50
N LEU A 12 -8.23 4.93 -14.39
CA LEU A 12 -8.13 6.39 -14.25
C LEU A 12 -6.80 6.89 -14.82
N ASP A 13 -6.84 8.02 -15.50
CA ASP A 13 -5.64 8.70 -15.97
C ASP A 13 -4.77 9.14 -14.79
N HIS A 14 -3.53 8.64 -14.76
CA HIS A 14 -2.54 8.99 -13.75
C HIS A 14 -1.31 9.62 -14.41
N PRO A 15 -0.90 10.83 -14.01
CA PRO A 15 0.28 11.46 -14.56
C PRO A 15 1.57 10.69 -14.21
N PRO A 16 2.57 10.66 -15.11
CA PRO A 16 3.87 10.07 -14.81
C PRO A 16 4.51 10.72 -13.57
N TYR A 17 5.20 9.91 -12.77
CA TYR A 17 6.02 10.37 -11.63
C TYR A 17 5.30 11.29 -10.64
N SER A 18 4.00 11.05 -10.38
CA SER A 18 3.23 11.81 -9.39
C SER A 18 2.84 10.96 -8.16
N PRO A 19 3.81 10.51 -7.32
CA PRO A 19 3.49 9.78 -6.09
C PRO A 19 2.59 10.58 -5.13
N ASP A 20 2.64 11.91 -5.20
CA ASP A 20 1.77 12.82 -4.45
C ASP A 20 0.28 12.66 -4.80
N ARG A 21 -0.03 12.12 -5.98
CA ARG A 21 -1.41 11.86 -6.44
C ARG A 21 -1.88 10.43 -6.24
N SER A 22 -0.96 9.53 -5.89
CA SER A 22 -1.28 8.14 -5.58
C SER A 22 -1.66 8.02 -4.10
N PRO A 23 -2.90 7.59 -3.76
CA PRO A 23 -3.32 7.47 -2.36
C PRO A 23 -2.42 6.54 -1.54
N ASN A 24 -1.92 5.47 -2.16
CA ASN A 24 -1.06 4.52 -1.47
C ASN A 24 0.32 5.11 -1.15
N ASP A 25 0.92 5.82 -2.11
CA ASP A 25 2.25 6.39 -1.95
C ASP A 25 2.24 7.61 -1.02
N PHE A 26 1.18 8.43 -1.09
CA PHE A 26 1.06 9.65 -0.28
C PHE A 26 0.58 9.37 1.15
N PHE A 27 -0.37 8.46 1.35
CA PHE A 27 -1.05 8.29 2.63
C PHE A 27 -0.74 6.96 3.30
N THR A 28 -1.03 5.84 2.63
CA THR A 28 -1.03 4.51 3.25
C THR A 28 0.39 4.04 3.61
N PHE A 29 1.33 4.07 2.66
CA PHE A 29 2.68 3.58 2.89
C PHE A 29 3.45 4.38 3.94
N PRO A 30 3.42 5.72 3.98
CA PRO A 30 4.10 6.47 5.03
C PRO A 30 3.59 6.11 6.43
N LYS A 31 2.28 5.94 6.63
CA LYS A 31 1.71 5.57 7.93
C LYS A 31 2.17 4.19 8.39
N ILE A 32 2.08 3.18 7.52
CA ILE A 32 2.54 1.82 7.84
C ILE A 32 4.04 1.80 8.10
N LYS A 33 4.84 2.45 7.24
CA LYS A 33 6.30 2.53 7.40
C LYS A 33 6.70 3.22 8.69
N ASN A 34 5.96 4.23 9.14
CA ASN A 34 6.19 4.87 10.43
C ASN A 34 5.91 3.92 11.60
N GLY A 35 4.84 3.12 11.54
CA GLY A 35 4.52 2.12 12.57
C GLY A 35 5.54 0.98 12.66
N LEU A 36 6.10 0.57 11.51
CA LEU A 36 7.11 -0.48 11.43
C LEU A 36 8.55 0.03 11.54
N ARG A 37 8.75 1.34 11.73
CA ARG A 37 10.07 1.97 11.68
C ARG A 37 10.99 1.40 12.76
N GLY A 38 12.16 0.93 12.35
CA GLY A 38 13.20 0.44 13.27
C GLY A 38 13.02 -1.02 13.70
N GLN A 39 11.94 -1.69 13.28
CA GLN A 39 11.77 -3.12 13.51
C GLN A 39 12.71 -3.93 12.59
N ARG A 40 13.25 -5.03 13.12
CA ARG A 40 14.04 -6.01 12.35
C ARG A 40 13.31 -7.34 12.40
N PHE A 41 13.04 -7.89 11.23
CA PHE A 41 12.39 -9.18 11.07
C PHE A 41 13.43 -10.26 10.79
N GLN A 42 13.27 -11.43 11.39
CA GLN A 42 14.14 -12.59 11.20
C GLN A 42 13.77 -13.37 9.94
N SER A 43 12.54 -13.21 9.46
CA SER A 43 12.07 -13.86 8.23
C SER A 43 11.11 -12.98 7.41
N PRO A 44 10.92 -13.30 6.12
CA PRO A 44 9.93 -12.62 5.28
C PRO A 44 8.49 -12.78 5.81
N GLU A 45 8.16 -13.94 6.39
CA GLU A 45 6.82 -14.24 6.93
C GLU A 45 6.50 -13.31 8.10
N GLU A 46 7.46 -13.11 9.00
CA GLU A 46 7.33 -12.18 10.13
C GLU A 46 7.11 -10.74 9.64
N ALA A 47 7.82 -10.32 8.59
CA ALA A 47 7.64 -8.99 8.00
C ALA A 47 6.25 -8.81 7.36
N VAL A 48 5.74 -9.85 6.68
CA VAL A 48 4.40 -9.83 6.08
C VAL A 48 3.32 -9.78 7.16
N ASP A 49 3.46 -10.54 8.25
CA ASP A 49 2.48 -10.53 9.33
C ASP A 49 2.49 -9.22 10.10
N ALA A 50 3.66 -8.62 10.34
CA ALA A 50 3.77 -7.28 10.90
C ALA A 50 3.10 -6.23 9.99
N PHE A 51 3.27 -6.34 8.67
CA PHE A 51 2.60 -5.46 7.70
C PHE A 51 1.08 -5.63 7.73
N LYS A 52 0.55 -6.86 7.73
CA LYS A 52 -0.90 -7.10 7.82
C LYS A 52 -1.51 -6.50 9.07
N ASN A 53 -0.86 -6.70 10.22
CA ASN A 53 -1.33 -6.11 11.48
C ASN A 53 -1.32 -4.57 11.41
N ALA A 54 -0.23 -3.98 10.91
CA ALA A 54 -0.14 -2.53 10.75
C ALA A 54 -1.17 -1.95 9.77
N VAL A 55 -1.63 -2.72 8.78
CA VAL A 55 -2.73 -2.32 7.88
C VAL A 55 -4.07 -2.33 8.60
N LEU A 56 -4.34 -3.34 9.45
CA LEU A 56 -5.57 -3.43 10.24
C LEU A 56 -5.67 -2.33 11.31
N ASP A 57 -4.53 -1.87 11.83
CA ASP A 57 -4.46 -0.79 12.82
C ASP A 57 -4.64 0.61 12.22
N LEU A 58 -4.70 0.74 10.88
CA LEU A 58 -4.98 2.04 10.27
C LEU A 58 -6.44 2.43 10.54
N PRO A 59 -6.71 3.67 10.99
CA PRO A 59 -8.07 4.14 11.16
C PRO A 59 -8.79 4.15 9.80
N GLU A 60 -10.03 3.65 9.76
CA GLU A 60 -10.95 3.94 8.66
C GLU A 60 -11.15 5.46 8.62
N ASN A 61 -10.96 6.04 7.43
CA ASN A 61 -11.27 7.44 7.17
C ASN A 61 -12.78 7.64 6.99
#